data_AF-A0A1F2ZKE7-F1
#
_entry.id   AF-A0A1F2ZKE7-F1
#
_cell.length_a   1.000
_cell.length_b   1.000
_cell.length_c   1.000
_cell.angle_alpha   90.00
_cell.angle_beta   90.00
_cell.angle_gamma   90.00
#
_symmetry.space_group_name_H-M   'P 1'
#
loop_
_entity.id
_entity.type
_entity.pdbx_description
1 polymer ?
#
loop_
_entity_poly.entity_id
_entity_poly.type
_entity_poly.pdbx_seq_one_letter_code
_entity_poly.pdbx_strand_id
1 'polypeptide(L)'
;MKIKSAIYFVLFTILASSSFAKERGINPELRIDLNQKDDREEIHSFDFTKLFNDAEVYFKAAKAWNKLKCQPKNGFICTKHECKKRDIKTHLILDKKSKTITRCEMENCDNFKAEFEQTGVFFNIQSQGPVGTLIRVLGDNRYKEITTVGLDAYIANGECVVIAD
;
A
#
# COMPACT_ATOMS: atom_id res chain seq x y z
N MET A 1 -42.25 21.31 -36.64
CA MET A 1 -43.37 20.52 -36.06
C MET A 1 -42.85 19.86 -34.78
N LYS A 2 -43.58 20.12 -33.68
CA LYS A 2 -43.63 19.58 -32.29
C LYS A 2 -42.60 18.50 -31.85
N ILE A 3 -41.73 18.78 -30.85
CA ILE A 3 -41.76 18.51 -29.37
C ILE A 3 -41.69 17.01 -28.95
N LYS A 4 -40.79 16.75 -27.95
CA LYS A 4 -40.79 15.74 -26.83
C LYS A 4 -39.61 14.76 -26.95
N SER A 5 -38.60 14.66 -26.08
CA SER A 5 -38.49 14.60 -24.59
C SER A 5 -39.21 13.40 -23.94
N ALA A 6 -38.42 12.38 -23.54
CA ALA A 6 -38.66 11.36 -22.50
C ALA A 6 -37.33 10.56 -22.34
N ILE A 7 -36.56 10.58 -21.24
CA ILE A 7 -36.77 10.21 -19.81
C ILE A 7 -36.94 8.69 -19.61
N TYR A 8 -35.86 8.09 -19.04
CA TYR A 8 -35.75 6.93 -18.14
C TYR A 8 -36.32 5.55 -18.54
N PHE A 9 -35.48 4.51 -18.51
CA PHE A 9 -35.41 3.59 -17.36
C PHE A 9 -34.21 2.63 -17.49
N VAL A 10 -33.33 2.62 -16.49
CA VAL A 10 -32.28 1.61 -16.31
C VAL A 10 -32.95 0.36 -15.74
N LEU A 11 -32.92 -0.75 -16.47
CA LEU A 11 -33.36 -2.05 -15.95
C LEU A 11 -32.15 -2.81 -15.42
N PHE A 12 -32.13 -2.95 -14.09
CA PHE A 12 -31.37 -3.94 -13.34
C PHE A 12 -31.70 -5.35 -13.84
N THR A 13 -30.70 -6.15 -14.20
CA THR A 13 -30.81 -7.62 -14.21
C THR A 13 -29.69 -8.22 -13.37
N ILE A 14 -30.05 -8.53 -12.12
CA ILE A 14 -29.34 -9.48 -11.27
C ILE A 14 -29.70 -10.87 -11.81
N LEU A 15 -28.74 -11.60 -12.35
CA LEU A 15 -28.86 -13.04 -12.54
C LEU A 15 -27.83 -13.73 -11.65
N ALA A 16 -28.38 -14.36 -10.61
CA ALA A 16 -27.69 -15.20 -9.65
C ALA A 16 -27.05 -16.40 -10.34
N SER A 17 -25.76 -16.60 -10.09
CA SER A 17 -25.05 -17.84 -10.39
C SER A 17 -25.31 -18.86 -9.28
N SER A 18 -26.40 -19.63 -9.41
CA SER A 18 -26.53 -20.91 -8.73
C SER A 18 -25.97 -22.01 -9.62
N SER A 19 -24.72 -22.42 -9.40
CA SER A 19 -24.26 -23.75 -9.76
C SER A 19 -23.60 -24.36 -8.55
N PHE A 20 -24.33 -25.35 -8.04
CA PHE A 20 -24.16 -26.02 -6.78
C PHE A 20 -22.82 -26.76 -6.71
N ALA A 21 -22.19 -26.59 -5.55
CA ALA A 21 -21.05 -27.35 -5.10
C ALA A 21 -21.40 -28.85 -4.99
N LYS A 22 -20.47 -29.66 -5.50
CA LYS A 22 -20.41 -31.11 -5.44
C LYS A 22 -20.49 -31.62 -3.99
N GLU A 23 -21.42 -32.56 -3.76
CA GLU A 23 -21.66 -33.26 -2.50
C GLU A 23 -20.37 -33.80 -1.84
N ARG A 24 -20.19 -33.50 -0.56
CA ARG A 24 -19.37 -34.31 0.36
C ARG A 24 -20.31 -34.89 1.41
N GLY A 25 -20.31 -36.22 1.49
CA GLY A 25 -21.18 -37.01 2.37
C GLY A 25 -21.07 -36.58 3.83
N ILE A 26 -22.23 -36.44 4.46
CA ILE A 26 -22.39 -36.19 5.90
C ILE A 26 -22.31 -37.56 6.60
N ASN A 27 -21.31 -37.72 7.48
CA ASN A 27 -21.27 -38.81 8.45
C ASN A 27 -22.11 -38.41 9.67
N PRO A 28 -23.21 -39.10 10.00
CA PRO A 28 -24.14 -38.66 11.03
C PRO A 28 -23.72 -39.22 12.38
N GLU A 29 -22.68 -38.66 13.00
CA GLU A 29 -22.49 -38.76 14.46
C GLU A 29 -21.54 -37.66 14.94
N LEU A 30 -22.04 -36.43 14.99
CA LEU A 30 -21.43 -35.37 15.80
C LEU A 30 -22.38 -35.05 16.95
N ARG A 31 -22.23 -35.77 18.06
CA ARG A 31 -22.86 -35.40 19.32
C ARG A 31 -22.22 -34.10 19.79
N ILE A 32 -22.99 -33.01 19.78
CA ILE A 32 -22.58 -31.73 20.34
C ILE A 32 -22.60 -31.91 21.86
N ASP A 33 -21.43 -31.98 22.46
CA ASP A 33 -21.26 -31.96 23.91
C ASP A 33 -21.52 -30.53 24.39
N LEU A 34 -22.66 -30.30 25.06
CA LEU A 34 -23.11 -28.99 25.55
C LEU A 34 -22.27 -28.45 26.72
N ASN A 35 -21.21 -29.16 27.12
CA ASN A 35 -20.29 -28.77 28.20
C ASN A 35 -18.94 -28.23 27.72
N GLN A 36 -18.87 -27.70 26.50
CA GLN A 36 -17.68 -26.97 26.08
C GLN A 36 -17.65 -25.61 26.80
N LYS A 37 -16.70 -25.45 27.73
CA LYS A 37 -16.39 -24.17 28.35
C LYS A 37 -16.27 -23.11 27.25
N ASP A 38 -16.98 -22.02 27.45
CA ASP A 38 -17.00 -20.87 26.57
C ASP A 38 -15.65 -20.14 26.66
N ASP A 39 -14.64 -20.65 25.96
CA ASP A 39 -13.33 -20.00 25.77
C ASP A 39 -13.44 -18.90 24.69
N ARG A 40 -14.55 -18.14 24.68
CA ARG A 40 -14.62 -16.90 23.90
C ARG A 40 -13.69 -15.90 24.55
N GLU A 41 -12.51 -15.71 23.95
CA GLU A 41 -11.61 -14.60 24.25
C GLU A 41 -12.44 -13.32 24.42
N GLU A 42 -12.36 -12.72 25.62
CA GLU A 42 -13.02 -11.45 25.90
C GLU A 42 -12.65 -10.45 24.81
N ILE A 43 -13.64 -9.99 24.04
CA ILE A 43 -13.42 -8.96 23.03
C ILE A 43 -13.03 -7.69 23.78
N HIS A 44 -11.73 -7.40 23.87
CA HIS A 44 -11.24 -6.15 24.42
C HIS A 44 -11.88 -4.99 23.65
N SER A 45 -12.47 -4.04 24.39
CA SER A 45 -13.08 -2.85 23.80
C SER A 45 -12.06 -2.09 22.96
N PHE A 46 -12.35 -1.90 21.68
CA PHE A 46 -11.47 -1.17 20.77
C PHE A 46 -11.51 0.34 21.09
N ASP A 47 -10.36 0.92 21.44
CA ASP A 47 -10.24 2.37 21.68
C ASP A 47 -10.08 3.12 20.36
N PHE A 48 -11.21 3.53 19.78
CA PHE A 48 -11.24 4.34 18.57
C PHE A 48 -10.55 5.69 18.76
N THR A 49 -10.68 6.31 19.93
CA THR A 49 -10.12 7.64 20.20
C THR A 49 -8.60 7.61 20.12
N LYS A 50 -7.97 6.61 20.74
CA LYS A 50 -6.53 6.40 20.62
C LYS A 50 -6.10 6.18 19.16
N LEU A 51 -6.82 5.33 18.43
CA LEU A 51 -6.51 5.09 17.01
C LEU A 51 -6.56 6.39 16.17
N PHE A 52 -7.59 7.21 16.36
CA PHE A 52 -7.73 8.47 15.65
C PHE A 52 -6.60 9.45 15.99
N ASN A 53 -6.24 9.56 17.27
CA ASN A 53 -5.15 10.42 17.71
C ASN A 53 -3.80 9.96 17.12
N ASP A 54 -3.52 8.66 17.14
CA ASP A 54 -2.31 8.10 16.54
C ASP A 54 -2.28 8.39 15.04
N ALA A 55 -3.38 8.15 14.33
CA ALA A 55 -3.49 8.44 12.90
C ALA A 55 -3.30 9.93 12.58
N GLU A 56 -3.81 10.84 13.41
CA GLU A 56 -3.63 12.27 13.23
C GLU A 56 -2.17 12.70 13.38
N VAL A 57 -1.44 12.13 14.36
CA VAL A 57 0.00 12.36 14.54
C VAL A 57 0.76 11.95 13.27
N TYR A 58 0.49 10.74 12.78
CA TYR A 58 1.10 10.25 11.54
C TYR A 58 0.75 11.10 10.32
N PHE A 59 -0.51 11.52 10.19
CA PHE A 59 -0.97 12.38 9.09
C PHE A 59 -0.23 13.72 9.06
N LYS A 60 -0.08 14.36 10.22
CA LYS A 60 0.64 15.64 10.35
C LYS A 60 2.13 15.46 10.04
N ALA A 61 2.75 14.43 10.59
CA ALA A 61 4.17 14.15 10.36
C ALA A 61 4.48 13.85 8.89
N ALA A 62 3.64 13.05 8.21
CA ALA A 62 3.77 12.78 6.78
C ALA A 62 3.69 14.06 5.93
N LYS A 63 2.87 15.04 6.36
CA LYS A 63 2.71 16.32 5.65
C LYS A 63 3.89 17.27 5.85
N ALA A 64 4.53 17.26 7.02
CA ALA A 64 5.44 18.32 7.47
C ALA A 64 6.78 18.44 6.72
N TRP A 65 7.32 17.34 6.19
CA TRP A 65 8.63 17.36 5.53
C TRP A 65 8.56 17.91 4.09
N ASN A 66 9.62 18.61 3.65
CA ASN A 66 9.80 19.02 2.25
C ASN A 66 10.73 18.06 1.49
N LYS A 67 11.82 17.65 2.15
CA LYS A 67 12.88 16.83 1.58
C LYS A 67 13.29 15.71 2.54
N LEU A 68 13.46 14.51 2.00
CA LEU A 68 13.87 13.33 2.76
C LEU A 68 15.07 12.65 2.09
N LYS A 69 16.00 12.12 2.90
CA LYS A 69 16.98 11.12 2.46
C LYS A 69 16.57 9.75 2.99
N CYS A 70 16.37 8.78 2.11
CA CYS A 70 15.88 7.45 2.45
C CYS A 70 16.95 6.39 2.20
N GLN A 71 17.25 5.61 3.24
CA GLN A 71 18.24 4.53 3.20
C GLN A 71 17.54 3.17 3.29
N PRO A 72 17.70 2.29 2.27
CA PRO A 72 17.16 0.95 2.33
C PRO A 72 17.89 0.12 3.40
N LYS A 73 17.13 -0.61 4.20
CA LYS A 73 17.63 -1.60 5.18
C LYS A 73 17.60 -3.02 4.61
N ASN A 74 16.57 -3.34 3.81
CA ASN A 74 16.41 -4.65 3.20
C ASN A 74 15.89 -4.51 1.77
N GLY A 75 16.36 -5.37 0.88
CA GLY A 75 15.95 -5.44 -0.52
C GLY A 75 15.51 -6.83 -0.94
N PHE A 76 14.58 -6.89 -1.89
CA PHE A 76 14.11 -8.12 -2.51
C PHE A 76 13.95 -7.94 -4.02
N ILE A 77 14.23 -9.00 -4.77
CA ILE A 77 13.81 -9.14 -6.17
C ILE A 77 12.79 -10.26 -6.22
N CYS A 78 11.56 -9.90 -6.55
CA CYS A 78 10.43 -10.81 -6.72
C CYS A 78 10.23 -11.08 -8.20
N THR A 79 10.36 -12.35 -8.57
CA THR A 79 10.01 -12.88 -9.89
C THR A 79 8.67 -13.62 -9.80
N LYS A 80 8.24 -14.26 -10.89
CA LYS A 80 7.07 -15.15 -10.90
C LYS A 80 7.11 -16.24 -9.82
N HIS A 81 8.29 -16.75 -9.48
CA HIS A 81 8.43 -17.97 -8.68
C HIS A 81 8.83 -17.72 -7.23
N GLU A 82 9.55 -16.63 -6.96
CA GLU A 82 10.15 -16.39 -5.66
C GLU A 82 10.56 -14.93 -5.46
N CYS A 83 10.74 -14.55 -4.19
CA CYS A 83 11.33 -13.28 -3.78
C CYS A 83 12.67 -13.53 -3.09
N LYS A 84 13.78 -13.22 -3.76
CA LYS A 84 15.13 -13.36 -3.19
C LYS A 84 15.57 -12.08 -2.52
N LYS A 85 16.19 -12.20 -1.34
CA LYS A 85 16.85 -11.07 -0.68
C LYS A 85 18.02 -10.58 -1.55
N ARG A 86 18.20 -9.27 -1.60
CA ARG A 86 19.29 -8.58 -2.31
C ARG A 86 19.84 -7.44 -1.47
N ASP A 87 21.14 -7.21 -1.59
CA ASP A 87 21.79 -6.01 -1.06
C ASP A 87 21.50 -4.80 -1.94
N ILE A 88 21.12 -3.69 -1.30
CA ILE A 88 20.85 -2.41 -1.96
C ILE A 88 21.87 -1.40 -1.46
N LYS A 89 22.69 -0.88 -2.38
CA LYS A 89 23.72 0.13 -2.09
C LYS A 89 23.27 1.55 -2.44
N THR A 90 22.07 1.69 -3.00
CA THR A 90 21.52 2.98 -3.38
C THR A 90 20.84 3.66 -2.21
N HIS A 91 20.66 4.97 -2.32
CA HIS A 91 19.77 5.73 -1.45
C HIS A 91 18.94 6.69 -2.30
N LEU A 92 17.83 7.16 -1.74
CA LEU A 92 16.94 8.10 -2.40
C LEU A 92 16.97 9.45 -1.72
N ILE A 93 16.81 10.51 -2.51
CA ILE A 93 16.41 11.83 -2.04
C ILE A 93 15.03 12.12 -2.63
N LEU A 94 14.07 12.39 -1.77
CA LEU A 94 12.69 12.69 -2.14
C LEU A 94 12.45 14.18 -1.89
N ASP A 95 12.16 14.94 -2.94
CA ASP A 95 11.95 16.38 -2.86
C ASP A 95 10.53 16.74 -3.36
N LYS A 96 9.65 17.10 -2.42
CA LYS A 96 8.26 17.50 -2.72
C LYS A 96 8.20 18.78 -3.55
N LYS A 97 9.11 19.73 -3.30
CA LYS A 97 9.08 21.06 -3.91
C LYS A 97 9.47 20.99 -5.37
N SER A 98 10.57 20.28 -5.67
CA SER A 98 11.01 20.10 -7.06
C SER A 98 10.29 18.96 -7.80
N LYS A 99 9.47 18.18 -7.07
CA LYS A 99 8.75 17.00 -7.57
C LYS A 99 9.71 15.99 -8.22
N THR A 100 10.78 15.68 -7.50
CA THR A 100 11.89 14.88 -8.00
C THR A 100 12.25 13.76 -7.03
N ILE A 101 12.50 12.57 -7.57
CA ILE A 101 13.21 11.49 -6.89
C ILE A 101 14.65 11.51 -7.42
N THR A 102 15.62 11.70 -6.54
CA THR A 102 17.03 11.46 -6.88
C THR A 102 17.42 10.09 -6.37
N ARG A 103 17.93 9.21 -7.22
CA ARG A 103 18.49 7.92 -6.83
C ARG A 103 19.99 7.99 -6.98
N CYS A 104 20.71 7.72 -5.90
CA CYS A 104 22.17 7.75 -5.89
C CYS A 104 22.74 6.36 -5.64
N GLU A 105 23.69 5.95 -6.47
CA GLU A 105 24.57 4.79 -6.27
C GLU A 105 26.01 5.29 -6.15
N MET A 106 26.54 5.29 -4.93
CA MET A 106 27.84 5.93 -4.62
C MET A 106 27.85 7.41 -5.03
N GLU A 107 28.66 7.81 -6.02
CA GLU A 107 28.77 9.18 -6.52
C GLU A 107 27.84 9.48 -7.70
N ASN A 108 27.23 8.44 -8.30
CA ASN A 108 26.36 8.61 -9.46
C ASN A 108 24.91 8.80 -9.01
N CYS A 109 24.31 9.93 -9.37
CA CYS A 109 22.94 10.26 -8.99
C CYS A 109 22.09 10.58 -10.22
N ASP A 110 20.97 9.85 -10.36
CA ASP A 110 19.97 10.08 -11.40
C ASP A 110 18.75 10.77 -10.83
N ASN A 111 18.15 11.68 -11.61
CA ASN A 111 16.96 12.43 -11.22
C ASN A 111 15.75 12.02 -12.07
N PHE A 112 14.65 11.70 -11.40
CA PHE A 112 13.40 11.31 -12.03
C PHE A 112 12.30 12.26 -11.59
N LYS A 113 11.51 12.76 -12.55
CA LYS A 113 10.27 13.48 -12.22
C LYS A 113 9.28 12.51 -11.59
N ALA A 114 8.53 13.00 -10.60
CA ALA A 114 7.59 12.19 -9.86
C ALA A 114 6.40 12.99 -9.36
N GLU A 115 5.30 12.30 -9.13
CA GLU A 115 4.10 12.86 -8.50
C GLU A 115 4.12 12.52 -7.02
N PHE A 116 3.82 13.50 -6.18
CA PHE A 116 3.77 13.36 -4.73
C PHE A 116 2.36 13.66 -4.28
N GLU A 117 1.71 12.66 -3.69
CA GLU A 117 0.34 12.77 -3.21
C GLU A 117 0.24 12.23 -1.78
N GLN A 118 -0.40 12.99 -0.90
CA GLN A 118 -0.70 12.50 0.44
C GLN A 118 -1.97 11.64 0.41
N THR A 119 -1.87 10.40 0.87
CA THR A 119 -3.01 9.49 1.02
C THR A 119 -3.10 9.05 2.49
N GLY A 120 -3.91 9.77 3.26
CA GLY A 120 -4.01 9.56 4.71
C GLY A 120 -2.65 9.78 5.40
N VAL A 121 -2.19 8.77 6.14
CA VAL A 121 -0.93 8.79 6.89
C VAL A 121 0.32 8.56 6.04
N PHE A 122 0.15 8.35 4.73
CA PHE A 122 1.24 8.07 3.80
C PHE A 122 1.41 9.20 2.79
N PHE A 123 2.64 9.39 2.31
CA PHE A 123 2.89 9.99 1.01
C PHE A 123 3.14 8.91 -0.02
N ASN A 124 2.34 8.91 -1.08
CA ASN A 124 2.57 8.13 -2.29
C ASN A 124 3.39 8.97 -3.26
N ILE A 125 4.45 8.38 -3.78
CA ILE A 125 5.37 9.04 -4.71
C ILE A 125 5.54 8.12 -5.90
N GLN A 126 5.18 8.58 -7.09
CA GLN A 126 5.23 7.76 -8.29
C GLN A 126 6.10 8.43 -9.35
N SER A 127 7.12 7.73 -9.85
CA SER A 127 7.97 8.24 -10.92
C SER A 127 7.19 8.35 -12.25
N GLN A 128 7.47 9.42 -12.99
CA GLN A 128 6.99 9.61 -14.35
C GLN A 128 7.96 8.95 -15.33
N GLY A 129 7.43 8.20 -16.30
CA GLY A 129 8.22 7.54 -17.35
C GLY A 129 8.15 6.00 -17.33
N PRO A 130 8.99 5.32 -18.11
CA PRO A 130 8.90 3.87 -18.32
C PRO A 130 9.33 3.05 -17.10
N VAL A 131 10.13 3.63 -16.20
CA VAL A 131 10.52 3.00 -14.94
C VAL A 131 9.41 3.26 -13.94
N GLY A 132 8.51 2.29 -13.77
CA GLY A 132 7.42 2.35 -12.80
C GLY A 132 7.94 2.16 -11.38
N THR A 133 8.26 3.26 -10.68
CA THR A 133 8.64 3.25 -9.27
C THR A 133 7.54 3.87 -8.43
N LEU A 134 7.07 3.13 -7.43
CA LEU A 134 6.17 3.58 -6.39
C LEU A 134 6.91 3.58 -5.05
N ILE A 135 6.97 4.74 -4.42
CA ILE A 135 7.53 4.92 -3.08
C ILE A 135 6.39 5.34 -2.16
N ARG A 136 6.31 4.70 -0.99
CA ARG A 136 5.40 5.07 0.09
C ARG A 136 6.21 5.44 1.32
N VAL A 137 5.94 6.61 1.89
CA VAL A 137 6.56 7.07 3.14
C VAL A 137 5.46 7.26 4.18
N LEU A 138 5.60 6.59 5.32
CA LEU A 138 4.72 6.76 6.48
C LEU A 138 5.18 7.97 7.32
N GLY A 139 4.27 8.56 8.11
CA GLY A 139 4.59 9.70 8.98
C GLY A 139 5.72 9.50 9.99
N ASP A 140 6.12 8.26 10.32
CA ASP A 140 7.33 7.98 11.13
C ASP A 140 8.60 7.76 10.30
N ASN A 141 8.57 8.17 9.03
CA ASN A 141 9.66 8.06 8.06
C ASN A 141 10.05 6.64 7.64
N ARG A 142 9.30 5.60 8.04
CA ARG A 142 9.44 4.29 7.39
C ARG A 142 9.01 4.41 5.94
N TYR A 143 9.77 3.81 5.03
CA TYR A 143 9.45 3.82 3.62
C TYR A 143 9.53 2.45 2.98
N LYS A 144 8.75 2.32 1.90
CA LYS A 144 8.79 1.19 0.98
C LYS A 144 8.90 1.73 -0.44
N GLU A 145 9.82 1.16 -1.21
CA GLU A 145 9.96 1.41 -2.64
C GLU A 145 9.66 0.11 -3.38
N ILE A 146 8.91 0.22 -4.46
CA ILE A 146 8.63 -0.86 -5.40
C ILE A 146 8.92 -0.34 -6.80
N THR A 147 9.92 -0.90 -7.47
CA THR A 147 10.22 -0.62 -8.88
C THR A 147 9.92 -1.87 -9.70
N THR A 148 9.11 -1.75 -10.73
CA THR A 148 8.88 -2.84 -11.68
C THR A 148 9.82 -2.73 -12.87
N VAL A 149 10.50 -3.82 -13.23
CA VAL A 149 11.30 -3.92 -14.45
C VAL A 149 10.84 -5.17 -15.20
N GLY A 150 10.20 -4.97 -16.35
CA GLY A 150 9.49 -6.04 -17.02
C GLY A 150 8.34 -6.56 -16.15
N LEU A 151 8.35 -7.86 -15.82
CA LEU A 151 7.39 -8.50 -14.93
C LEU A 151 7.92 -8.74 -13.51
N ASP A 152 9.18 -8.35 -13.25
CA ASP A 152 9.81 -8.52 -11.95
C ASP A 152 9.64 -7.25 -11.10
N ALA A 153 9.53 -7.43 -9.78
CA ALA A 153 9.38 -6.35 -8.82
C ALA A 153 10.60 -6.28 -7.89
N TYR A 154 11.20 -5.10 -7.83
CA TYR A 154 12.30 -4.75 -6.95
C TYR A 154 11.72 -4.02 -5.75
N ILE A 155 11.83 -4.60 -4.56
CA ILE A 155 11.22 -4.07 -3.35
C ILE A 155 12.31 -3.67 -2.38
N ALA A 156 12.31 -2.42 -1.93
CA ALA A 156 13.18 -1.93 -0.87
C ALA A 156 12.34 -1.47 0.34
N ASN A 157 12.81 -1.79 1.55
CA ASN A 157 12.23 -1.29 2.79
C ASN A 157 13.32 -0.58 3.58
N GLY A 158 13.01 0.54 4.19
CA GLY A 158 13.98 1.27 5.00
C GLY A 158 13.37 2.43 5.76
N GLU A 159 14.23 3.40 6.08
CA GLU A 159 13.86 4.59 6.82
C GLU A 159 14.41 5.84 6.14
N CYS A 160 13.72 6.94 6.35
CA CYS A 160 14.11 8.25 5.88
C CYS A 160 14.47 9.18 7.03
N VAL A 161 15.28 10.18 6.72
CA VAL A 161 15.57 11.31 7.59
C VAL A 161 15.24 12.60 6.87
N VAL A 162 14.70 13.57 7.61
CA VAL A 162 14.48 14.93 7.08
C VAL A 162 15.84 15.56 6.86
N ILE A 163 16.03 16.15 5.67
CA ILE A 163 17.25 16.88 5.31
C ILE A 163 16.89 18.33 4.99
N ALA A 164 17.86 19.22 5.14
CA ALA A 164 17.70 20.62 4.75
C ALA A 164 17.50 20.75 3.23
N ASP A 165 16.76 21.78 2.83
CA ASP A 165 16.47 22.10 1.43
C ASP A 165 17.75 22.41 0.64
#